data_AF-A0A1H9VFD0-F1
#
_entry.id   AF-A0A1H9VFD0-F1
#
_cell.length_a   1.000
_cell.length_b   1.000
_cell.length_c   1.000
_cell.angle_alpha   90.00
_cell.angle_beta   90.00
_cell.angle_gamma   90.00
#
_symmetry.space_group_name_H-M   'P 1'
#
loop_
_entity.id
_entity.type
_entity.pdbx_description
1 polymer ?
#
loop_
_entity_poly.entity_id
_entity_poly.type
_entity_poly.pdbx_seq_one_letter_code
_entity_poly.pdbx_strand_id
1 'polypeptide(L)' 'MLVRHPQKPEWGLGQVQSNINGRVTVMFEDEGKVVIDATRVELEIVITP' A
#
# COMPACT_ATOMS: atom_id res chain seq x y z
N MET A 1 1.38 9.71 -0.14
CA MET A 1 0.34 9.03 -0.94
C MET A 1 -0.30 7.98 -0.07
N LEU A 2 -1.62 8.04 0.12
CA LEU A 2 -2.39 7.02 0.85
C LEU A 2 -2.93 5.98 -0.12
N VAL A 3 -2.92 4.72 0.30
CA VAL A 3 -3.33 3.58 -0.51
C VAL A 3 -4.14 2.57 0.31
N ARG A 4 -4.88 1.70 -0.36
CA ARG A 4 -5.45 0.47 0.19
C ARG A 4 -4.97 -0.75 -0.58
N HIS A 5 -4.86 -1.88 0.10
CA HIS A 5 -4.58 -3.15 -0.54
C HIS A 5 -5.90 -3.85 -0.91
N PRO A 6 -6.19 -4.09 -2.20
CA PRO A 6 -7.51 -4.56 -2.64
C PRO A 6 -7.90 -5.93 -2.09
N GLN A 7 -6.91 -6.80 -1.87
CA GLN A 7 -7.12 -8.17 -1.36
C GLN A 7 -6.96 -8.27 0.17
N LYS A 8 -6.63 -7.16 0.83
CA LYS A 8 -6.34 -7.11 2.27
C LYS A 8 -6.98 -5.88 2.92
N PRO A 9 -8.31 -5.74 2.84
CA PRO A 9 -9.01 -4.60 3.43
C PRO A 9 -8.80 -4.50 4.95
N GLU A 10 -8.51 -5.62 5.62
CA GLU A 10 -8.26 -5.68 7.06
C GLU A 10 -6.96 -5.00 7.50
N TRP A 11 -6.06 -4.65 6.57
CA TRP A 11 -4.82 -3.95 6.88
C TRP A 11 -5.00 -2.44 7.11
N GLY A 12 -6.18 -1.91 6.81
CA GLY A 12 -6.48 -0.48 6.94
C GLY A 12 -5.85 0.36 5.83
N LEU A 13 -5.73 1.67 6.08
CA LEU A 13 -5.05 2.58 5.16
C LEU A 13 -3.54 2.37 5.24
N GLY A 14 -2.89 2.52 4.09
CA GLY A 14 -1.44 2.43 3.95
C GLY A 14 -0.84 3.74 3.49
N GLN A 15 0.31 4.10 4.07
CA GLN A 15 1.14 5.18 3.55
C GLN A 15 2.33 4.61 2.78
N VAL A 16 2.46 4.99 1.51
CA VAL A 16 3.65 4.64 0.71
C VAL A 16 4.87 5.37 1.26
N GLN A 17 5.91 4.61 1.62
CA GLN A 17 7.20 5.14 2.06
C GLN A 17 8.25 5.17 0.95
N SER A 18 8.23 4.19 0.04
CA SER A 18 9.14 4.13 -1.10
C SER A 18 8.56 3.30 -2.24
N ASN A 19 9.04 3.54 -3.47
CA ASN A 19 8.79 2.72 -4.64
C ASN A 19 10.11 2.58 -5.41
N ILE A 20 10.70 1.38 -5.41
CA ILE A 20 11.99 1.11 -6.05
C ILE A 20 11.85 -0.17 -6.88
N ASN A 21 12.11 -0.07 -8.19
CA ASN A 21 12.03 -1.19 -9.14
C ASN A 21 10.70 -1.97 -9.07
N GLY A 22 9.58 -1.26 -8.93
CA GLY A 22 8.25 -1.87 -8.84
C GLY A 22 7.94 -2.52 -7.49
N ARG A 23 8.85 -2.46 -6.51
CA ARG A 23 8.57 -2.83 -5.12
C ARG A 23 8.21 -1.61 -4.31
N VAL A 24 6.99 -1.60 -3.80
CA VAL A 24 6.41 -0.49 -3.04
C VAL A 24 6.42 -0.85 -1.57
N THR A 25 7.13 -0.07 -0.76
CA THR A 25 7.08 -0.22 0.70
C THR A 25 5.94 0.63 1.25
N VAL A 26 5.01 0.01 1.95
CA VAL A 26 3.83 0.66 2.54
C VAL A 26 3.82 0.38 4.04
N MET A 27 3.50 1.41 4.83
CA MET A 27 3.15 1.25 6.25
C MET A 27 1.64 1.26 6.37
N PHE A 28 1.05 0.10 6.65
CA PHE A 28 -0.37 -0.09 6.92
C PHE A 28 -0.68 0.10 8.40
N GLU A 29 -1.87 0.64 8.70
CA GLU A 29 -2.32 0.93 10.06
C GLU A 29 -2.34 -0.32 10.95
N ASP A 30 -2.88 -1.43 10.45
CA ASP A 30 -3.13 -2.64 11.27
C ASP A 30 -2.11 -3.78 11.05
N GLU A 31 -1.43 -3.78 9.90
CA GLU A 31 -0.42 -4.82 9.55
C GLU A 31 1.03 -4.32 9.71
N GLY A 32 1.24 -3.01 9.80
CA GLY A 32 2.57 -2.42 9.83
C GLY A 32 3.24 -2.39 8.45
N LYS A 33 4.57 -2.59 8.42
CA LYS A 33 5.37 -2.40 7.20
C LYS A 33 5.31 -3.62 6.28
N VAL A 34 4.83 -3.42 5.06
CA VAL A 34 4.74 -4.44 4.02
C VAL A 34 5.42 -3.96 2.74
N VAL A 35 6.11 -4.87 2.04
CA VAL A 35 6.63 -4.62 0.70
C VAL A 35 5.74 -5.31 -0.32
N ILE A 36 5.15 -4.54 -1.22
CA ILE A 36 4.24 -4.97 -2.27
C ILE A 36 4.95 -5.01 -3.60
N ASP A 37 4.73 -6.06 -4.39
CA ASP A 37 5.15 -6.15 -5.79
C ASP A 37 4.06 -5.56 -6.69
N ALA A 38 4.29 -4.33 -7.19
CA ALA A 38 3.34 -3.59 -8.00
C ALA A 38 3.12 -4.21 -9.40
N THR A 39 3.91 -5.21 -9.80
CA THR A 39 3.66 -5.97 -11.03
C THR A 39 2.55 -7.01 -10.87
N ARG A 40 2.18 -7.31 -9.61
CA ARG A 40 1.19 -8.35 -9.26
C ARG A 40 -0.03 -7.79 -8.54
N VAL A 41 0.15 -6.71 -7.79
CA VAL A 41 -0.92 -6.06 -7.03
C VAL A 41 -0.96 -4.58 -7.36
N GLU A 42 -2.07 -4.13 -7.91
CA GLU A 42 -2.36 -2.71 -8.08
C GLU A 42 -2.96 -2.15 -6.78
N LEU A 43 -2.28 -1.20 -6.14
CA LEU A 43 -2.78 -0.55 -4.92
C LEU A 43 -3.78 0.55 -5.28
N GLU A 44 -4.88 0.60 -4.53
CA GLU A 44 -5.91 1.62 -4.73
C GLU A 44 -5.47 2.93 -4.09
N ILE A 45 -5.31 4.00 -4.88
CA ILE A 45 -4.98 5.33 -4.35
C ILE A 45 -6.20 5.90 -3.63
N VAL A 46 -6.00 6.33 -2.39
CA VAL A 46 -7.02 7.03 -1.61
C VAL A 46 -6.72 8.53 -1.65
N ILE A 47 -7.62 9.29 -2.26
CA ILE A 47 -7.59 10.75 -2.26
C ILE A 47 -8.55 11.20 -1.17
N THR A 48 -8.00 11.72 -0.07
CA THR A 48 -8.78 12.47 0.91
C THR A 48 -8.83 13.94 0.48
N PRO A 49 -9.99 14.61 0.56
CA PRO A 49 -10.12 16.04 0.25
C PRO A 49 -9.26 16.94 1.14
#